data_AF-A0A7J4LDZ7-F1
#
_entry.id   AF-A0A7J4LDZ7-F1
#
_cell.length_a   1.000
_cell.length_b   1.000
_cell.length_c   1.000
_cell.angle_alpha   90.00
_cell.angle_beta   90.00
_cell.angle_gamma   90.00
#
_symmetry.space_group_name_H-M   'P 1'
#
loop_
_entity.id
_entity.type
_entity.pdbx_description
1 polymer ?
#
loop_
_entity_poly.entity_id
_entity_poly.type
_entity_poly.pdbx_seq_one_letter_code
_entity_poly.pdbx_strand_id
1 'polypeptide(L)'
;MLEPILNMPVLSISNRRTIVLADLHLGIEYEMMKNGINIPSQTDGLLNKIMVIIDEFDPKDIIFLGDIKHNIPFVSRQEKKEIPNFFSEISNYLDVYITKGNHDGSLEYLIPKKENIFLYDGEGFSYYGIGLFHGHAYPSDEVLNCKTGVMAHIHPVVRFTDSLGISNTLAIWLRVPINKNKLNVKSSKKSTKDIIDIRPIAMDELIVIPAFNDLCGGLAVNIMKGRSFGFLESILFGKKARAYLLDGTDLGRII
;
A
#
# COMPACT_ATOMS: atom_id res chain seq x y z
N MET A 1 -7.99 -17.00 -0.82
CA MET A 1 -8.65 -16.15 -1.82
C MET A 1 -8.32 -14.71 -1.44
N LEU A 2 -8.13 -13.81 -2.41
CA LEU A 2 -7.90 -12.38 -2.15
C LEU A 2 -9.23 -11.66 -2.32
N GLU A 3 -9.75 -11.10 -1.23
CA GLU A 3 -11.11 -10.55 -1.17
C GLU A 3 -11.09 -9.20 -0.44
N PRO A 4 -11.52 -8.10 -1.06
CA PRO A 4 -11.71 -6.84 -0.36
C PRO A 4 -12.78 -6.98 0.72
N ILE A 5 -12.53 -6.39 1.89
CA ILE A 5 -13.57 -6.18 2.90
C ILE A 5 -14.42 -5.00 2.45
N LEU A 6 -15.73 -5.21 2.30
CA LEU A 6 -16.63 -4.18 1.77
C LEU A 6 -16.63 -2.93 2.65
N ASN A 7 -16.67 -1.77 2.00
CA ASN A 7 -16.66 -0.44 2.60
C ASN A 7 -15.38 -0.10 3.39
N MET A 8 -14.32 -0.91 3.28
CA MET A 8 -13.06 -0.69 3.97
C MET A 8 -11.87 -0.83 3.00
N PRO A 9 -10.81 -0.04 3.15
CA PRO A 9 -9.57 -0.20 2.40
C PRO A 9 -8.71 -1.34 2.97
N VAL A 10 -9.29 -2.53 3.12
CA VAL A 10 -8.62 -3.71 3.68
C VAL A 10 -8.84 -4.92 2.80
N LEU A 11 -7.76 -5.63 2.48
CA LEU A 11 -7.78 -6.85 1.67
C LEU A 11 -7.63 -8.07 2.59
N SER A 12 -8.54 -9.02 2.49
CA SER A 12 -8.48 -10.29 3.20
C SER A 12 -7.79 -11.37 2.35
N ILE A 13 -6.92 -12.15 2.98
CA ILE A 13 -6.41 -13.42 2.48
C ILE A 13 -7.16 -14.53 3.23
N SER A 14 -8.39 -14.83 2.82
CA SER A 14 -9.38 -15.55 3.64
C SER A 14 -8.91 -16.96 4.06
N ASN A 15 -8.16 -17.66 3.20
CA ASN A 15 -7.61 -18.99 3.51
C ASN A 15 -6.42 -18.97 4.48
N ARG A 16 -5.93 -17.79 4.85
CA ARG A 16 -4.82 -17.59 5.79
C ARG A 16 -5.25 -16.84 7.05
N ARG A 17 -6.50 -16.36 7.12
CA ARG A 17 -6.97 -15.46 8.19
C ARG A 17 -6.01 -14.26 8.32
N THR A 18 -5.73 -13.60 7.20
CA THR A 18 -4.79 -12.47 7.16
C THR A 18 -5.49 -11.27 6.58
N ILE A 19 -5.21 -10.10 7.12
CA ILE A 19 -5.66 -8.82 6.55
C ILE A 19 -4.46 -7.99 6.08
N VAL A 20 -4.66 -7.24 5.00
CA VAL A 20 -3.64 -6.40 4.37
C VAL A 20 -4.18 -4.99 4.21
N LEU A 21 -3.41 -4.00 4.65
CA LEU A 21 -3.72 -2.57 4.52
C LEU A 21 -2.43 -1.78 4.28
N ALA A 22 -2.52 -0.50 3.90
CA ALA A 22 -1.35 0.30 3.56
C ALA A 22 -1.55 1.80 3.82
N ASP A 23 -0.46 2.55 3.68
CA ASP A 23 -0.47 4.01 3.62
C ASP A 23 -1.16 4.63 4.84
N LEU A 24 -0.66 4.27 6.03
CA LEU A 24 -1.16 4.79 7.30
C LEU A 24 -0.78 6.25 7.49
N HIS A 25 0.43 6.63 7.07
CA HIS A 25 1.00 7.96 7.24
C HIS A 25 0.79 8.53 8.65
N LEU A 26 1.12 7.75 9.67
CA LEU A 26 1.07 8.21 11.06
C LEU A 26 1.93 9.46 11.21
N GLY A 27 1.36 10.53 11.78
CA GLY A 27 2.02 11.83 11.90
C GLY A 27 1.86 12.78 10.70
N ILE A 28 0.96 12.49 9.75
CA ILE A 28 0.60 13.39 8.65
C ILE A 28 0.09 14.75 9.14
N GLU A 29 -0.55 14.77 10.31
CA GLU A 29 -1.10 15.98 10.92
C GLU A 29 0.00 17.01 11.24
N TYR A 30 1.22 16.55 11.52
CA TYR A 30 2.35 17.43 11.77
C TYR A 30 2.75 18.23 10.52
N GLU A 31 2.69 17.63 9.32
CA GLU A 31 2.89 18.35 8.06
C GLU A 31 1.73 19.31 7.78
N MET A 32 0.49 18.86 7.97
CA MET A 32 -0.69 19.70 7.82
C MET A 32 -0.62 20.94 8.73
N MET A 33 -0.19 20.77 9.99
CA MET A 33 -0.01 21.86 10.95
C MET A 33 1.01 22.90 10.46
N LYS A 34 2.14 22.45 9.88
CA LYS A 34 3.13 23.36 9.27
C LYS A 34 2.56 24.15 8.10
N ASN A 35 1.59 23.58 7.39
CA ASN A 35 0.87 24.20 6.28
C ASN A 35 -0.36 25.02 6.76
N GLY A 36 -0.50 25.25 8.07
CA GLY A 36 -1.57 26.08 8.65
C GLY A 36 -2.89 25.36 8.93
N ILE A 37 -2.93 24.03 8.78
CA ILE A 37 -4.11 23.20 9.03
C ILE A 37 -3.90 22.43 10.34
N ASN A 38 -4.57 22.84 11.41
CA ASN A 38 -4.42 22.23 12.73
C ASN A 38 -5.44 21.11 12.95
N ILE A 39 -5.01 19.86 12.84
CA ILE A 39 -5.82 18.65 13.08
C ILE A 39 -5.19 17.89 14.26
N PRO A 40 -5.99 17.43 15.25
CA PRO A 40 -5.46 16.58 16.32
C PRO A 40 -4.95 15.25 15.77
N SER A 41 -4.00 14.62 16.46
CA SER A 41 -3.48 13.29 16.08
C SER A 41 -4.62 12.30 15.82
N GLN A 42 -4.59 11.63 14.67
CA GLN A 42 -5.53 10.59 14.28
C GLN A 42 -5.02 9.17 14.60
N THR A 43 -3.82 9.03 15.17
CA THR A 43 -3.20 7.71 15.38
C THR A 43 -4.08 6.78 16.24
N ASP A 44 -4.65 7.27 17.33
CA ASP A 44 -5.56 6.47 18.17
C ASP A 44 -6.86 6.11 17.43
N GLY A 45 -7.35 7.00 16.56
CA GLY A 45 -8.51 6.74 15.71
C GLY A 45 -8.26 5.63 14.69
N LEU A 46 -7.09 5.66 14.03
CA LEU A 46 -6.65 4.60 13.12
C LEU A 46 -6.43 3.28 13.85
N LEU A 47 -5.82 3.31 15.03
CA LEU A 47 -5.64 2.13 15.87
C LEU A 47 -6.99 1.51 16.23
N ASN A 48 -7.94 2.32 16.71
CA ASN A 48 -9.29 1.85 17.04
C ASN A 48 -10.01 1.23 15.84
N LYS A 49 -9.91 1.83 14.64
CA LYS A 49 -10.44 1.24 13.40
C LYS A 49 -9.86 -0.15 13.15
N ILE A 50 -8.54 -0.30 13.29
CA ILE A 50 -7.86 -1.60 13.11
C ILE A 50 -8.30 -2.60 14.19
N MET A 51 -8.41 -2.18 15.45
CA MET A 51 -8.85 -3.05 16.55
C MET A 51 -10.27 -3.58 16.33
N VAL A 52 -11.19 -2.76 15.82
CA VAL A 52 -12.54 -3.21 15.44
C VAL A 52 -12.49 -4.26 14.34
N ILE A 53 -11.64 -4.07 13.33
CA ILE A 53 -11.45 -5.06 12.25
C ILE A 53 -10.85 -6.36 12.81
N ILE A 54 -9.89 -6.28 13.73
CA ILE A 54 -9.30 -7.45 14.38
C ILE A 54 -10.36 -8.23 15.17
N ASP A 55 -11.21 -7.54 15.94
CA ASP A 55 -12.29 -8.15 16.72
C ASP A 55 -13.35 -8.81 15.81
N GLU A 56 -13.73 -8.14 14.71
CA GLU A 56 -14.77 -8.61 13.79
C GLU A 56 -14.30 -9.81 12.92
N PHE A 57 -13.07 -9.75 12.40
CA PHE A 57 -12.58 -10.73 11.42
C PHE A 57 -11.65 -11.80 12.00
N ASP A 58 -11.24 -11.67 13.26
CA ASP A 58 -10.35 -12.60 13.97
C ASP A 58 -9.14 -13.04 13.10
N PRO A 59 -8.34 -12.12 12.54
CA PRO A 59 -7.18 -12.47 11.75
C PRO A 59 -6.05 -13.02 12.63
N LYS A 60 -5.28 -13.96 12.09
CA LYS A 60 -4.03 -14.46 12.68
C LYS A 60 -2.85 -13.54 12.40
N ASP A 61 -2.87 -12.88 11.24
CA ASP A 61 -1.77 -12.05 10.75
C ASP A 61 -2.32 -10.73 10.19
N ILE A 62 -1.58 -9.63 10.38
CA ILE A 62 -1.82 -8.34 9.72
C ILE A 62 -0.60 -7.96 8.89
N ILE A 63 -0.82 -7.43 7.70
CA ILE A 63 0.24 -6.97 6.82
C ILE A 63 0.04 -5.49 6.49
N PHE A 64 1.05 -4.68 6.77
CA PHE A 64 1.12 -3.28 6.39
C PHE A 64 2.03 -3.08 5.17
N LEU A 65 1.45 -2.64 4.04
CA LEU A 65 2.19 -2.42 2.78
C LEU A 65 2.77 -1.00 2.66
N GLY A 66 3.60 -0.62 3.62
CA GLY A 66 4.41 0.60 3.56
C GLY A 66 3.66 1.89 3.87
N ASP A 67 4.46 2.96 3.89
CA ASP A 67 4.11 4.31 4.32
C ASP A 67 3.40 4.32 5.67
N ILE A 68 4.06 3.66 6.64
CA ILE A 68 3.66 3.63 8.04
C ILE A 68 3.73 5.04 8.65
N LYS A 69 4.86 5.72 8.45
CA LYS A 69 5.08 7.09 8.94
C LYS A 69 4.95 8.10 7.80
N HIS A 70 4.79 9.37 8.13
CA HIS A 70 4.62 10.40 7.10
C HIS A 70 5.89 11.24 6.87
N ASN A 71 6.61 11.63 7.91
CA ASN A 71 7.59 12.70 7.77
C ASN A 71 8.92 12.20 7.19
N ILE A 72 9.40 12.91 6.17
CA ILE A 72 10.71 12.71 5.54
C ILE A 72 11.49 14.05 5.46
N PRO A 73 12.84 14.03 5.55
CA PRO A 73 13.69 12.88 5.85
C PRO A 73 13.78 12.56 7.35
N PHE A 74 13.13 13.35 8.22
CA PHE A 74 13.26 13.23 9.67
C PHE A 74 11.99 12.72 10.35
N VAL A 75 12.17 11.96 11.42
CA VAL A 75 11.07 11.51 12.29
C VAL A 75 10.68 12.61 13.27
N SER A 76 9.39 12.97 13.27
CA SER A 76 8.77 13.93 14.17
C SER A 76 8.72 13.43 15.63
N ARG A 77 8.49 14.35 16.58
CA ARG A 77 8.29 13.97 17.99
C ARG A 77 7.00 13.15 18.19
N GLN A 78 5.99 13.41 17.37
CA GLN A 78 4.72 12.68 17.37
C GLN A 78 4.96 11.23 16.96
N GLU A 79 5.56 10.99 15.80
CA GLU A 79 5.88 9.64 15.30
C GLU A 79 6.75 8.85 16.28
N LYS A 80 7.77 9.48 16.88
CA LYS A 80 8.62 8.84 17.90
C LYS A 80 7.85 8.36 19.12
N LYS A 81 6.75 9.03 19.46
CA LYS A 81 5.90 8.69 20.60
C LYS A 81 4.83 7.67 20.21
N GLU A 82 4.19 7.85 19.06
CA GLU A 82 2.95 7.16 18.71
C GLU A 82 3.19 5.83 17.99
N ILE A 83 4.15 5.75 17.07
CA ILE A 83 4.42 4.54 16.28
C ILE A 83 4.79 3.33 17.16
N PRO A 84 5.69 3.45 18.16
CA PRO A 84 6.02 2.32 19.01
C PRO A 84 4.80 1.76 19.76
N ASN A 85 3.95 2.65 20.28
CA ASN A 85 2.74 2.27 21.02
C ASN A 85 1.73 1.61 20.08
N PHE A 86 1.49 2.20 18.91
CA PHE A 86 0.57 1.68 17.89
C PHE A 86 0.87 0.21 17.54
N PHE A 87 2.13 -0.11 17.21
CA PHE A 87 2.51 -1.49 16.92
C PHE A 87 2.59 -2.38 18.15
N SER A 88 2.93 -1.84 19.32
CA SER A 88 2.92 -2.60 20.56
C SER A 88 1.51 -3.10 20.90
N GLU A 89 0.48 -2.27 20.67
CA GLU A 89 -0.92 -2.65 20.89
C GLU A 89 -1.36 -3.75 19.91
N ILE A 90 -1.19 -3.55 18.60
CA ILE A 90 -1.62 -4.53 17.59
C ILE A 90 -0.93 -5.88 17.76
N SER A 91 0.39 -5.88 18.02
CA SER A 91 1.18 -7.10 18.21
C SER A 91 0.82 -7.89 19.48
N ASN A 92 -0.04 -7.38 20.36
CA ASN A 92 -0.52 -8.17 21.49
C ASN A 92 -1.58 -9.21 21.06
N TYR A 93 -2.13 -9.10 19.85
CA TYR A 93 -3.25 -9.92 19.39
C TYR A 93 -2.85 -10.91 18.28
N LEU A 94 -1.85 -10.57 17.46
CA LEU A 94 -1.55 -11.28 16.21
C LEU A 94 -0.15 -10.94 15.68
N ASP A 95 0.29 -11.69 14.66
CA ASP A 95 1.58 -11.48 14.00
C ASP A 95 1.51 -10.29 13.03
N VAL A 96 2.52 -9.42 13.09
CA VAL A 96 2.56 -8.16 12.32
C VAL A 96 3.67 -8.21 11.28
N TYR A 97 3.30 -8.05 10.01
CA TYR A 97 4.25 -7.97 8.89
C TYR A 97 4.23 -6.55 8.31
N ILE A 98 5.39 -5.97 8.05
CA ILE A 98 5.53 -4.60 7.56
C ILE A 98 6.55 -4.59 6.42
N THR A 99 6.18 -4.13 5.22
CA THR A 99 7.16 -3.73 4.21
C THR A 99 7.31 -2.22 4.23
N LYS A 100 8.54 -1.70 4.12
CA LYS A 100 8.78 -0.25 4.12
C LYS A 100 8.25 0.41 2.84
N GLY A 101 7.61 1.56 2.97
CA GLY A 101 7.32 2.50 1.89
C GLY A 101 8.41 3.56 1.72
N ASN A 102 8.22 4.51 0.80
CA ASN A 102 9.19 5.58 0.57
C ASN A 102 9.24 6.59 1.73
N HIS A 103 8.18 6.65 2.56
CA HIS A 103 8.18 7.47 3.77
C HIS A 103 8.81 6.76 4.96
N ASP A 104 9.17 5.47 4.89
CA ASP A 104 9.56 4.66 6.05
C ASP A 104 11.07 4.60 6.33
N GLY A 105 11.82 5.63 5.91
CA GLY A 105 13.23 5.75 6.28
C GLY A 105 13.43 5.72 7.79
N SER A 106 14.35 4.90 8.31
CA SER A 106 14.64 4.74 9.74
C SER A 106 13.46 4.16 10.56
N LEU A 107 12.48 3.51 9.93
CA LEU A 107 11.35 2.90 10.62
C LEU A 107 11.79 1.81 11.61
N GLU A 108 12.88 1.09 11.34
CA GLU A 108 13.44 0.04 12.21
C GLU A 108 13.80 0.53 13.63
N TYR A 109 13.98 1.84 13.82
CA TYR A 109 14.26 2.43 15.14
C TYR A 109 12.99 2.80 15.93
N LEU A 110 11.82 2.78 15.28
CA LEU A 110 10.52 3.10 15.88
C LEU A 110 9.70 1.84 16.18
N ILE A 111 9.88 0.79 15.39
CA ILE A 111 9.15 -0.46 15.56
C ILE A 111 9.62 -1.18 16.83
N PRO A 112 8.71 -1.65 17.71
CA PRO A 112 9.07 -2.44 18.87
C PRO A 112 9.81 -3.72 18.47
N LYS A 113 10.87 -4.06 19.20
CA LYS A 113 11.62 -5.31 18.99
C LYS A 113 10.90 -6.49 19.66
N LYS A 114 9.79 -6.93 19.07
CA LYS A 114 9.05 -8.14 19.46
C LYS A 114 9.24 -9.25 18.42
N GLU A 115 9.21 -10.51 18.85
CA GLU A 115 9.43 -11.67 17.98
C GLU A 115 8.35 -11.86 16.90
N ASN A 116 7.16 -11.31 17.14
CA ASN A 116 6.02 -11.39 16.23
C ASN A 116 5.82 -10.12 15.38
N ILE A 117 6.85 -9.28 15.24
CA ILE A 117 6.85 -8.16 14.31
C ILE A 117 7.97 -8.36 13.28
N PHE A 118 7.58 -8.52 12.02
CA PHE A 118 8.44 -8.81 10.89
C PHE A 118 8.55 -7.57 9.99
N LEU A 119 9.76 -7.02 9.87
CA LEU A 119 10.04 -5.84 9.05
C LEU A 119 10.84 -6.22 7.79
N TYR A 120 10.31 -5.84 6.63
CA TYR A 120 10.88 -6.07 5.31
C TYR A 120 11.21 -4.72 4.65
N ASP A 121 12.21 -4.70 3.78
CA ASP A 121 12.53 -3.53 2.99
C ASP A 121 11.52 -3.32 1.84
N GLY A 122 11.67 -2.21 1.11
CA GLY A 122 10.71 -1.76 0.09
C GLY A 122 10.60 -2.63 -1.16
N GLU A 123 11.53 -3.58 -1.35
CA GLU A 123 11.44 -4.60 -2.40
C GLU A 123 10.34 -5.65 -2.12
N GLY A 124 9.80 -5.67 -0.90
CA GLY A 124 8.70 -6.56 -0.51
C GLY A 124 9.10 -8.01 -0.28
N PHE A 125 8.10 -8.88 -0.08
CA PHE A 125 8.27 -10.28 0.28
C PHE A 125 7.15 -11.17 -0.29
N SER A 126 7.35 -12.49 -0.36
CA SER A 126 6.25 -13.42 -0.65
C SER A 126 5.58 -13.88 0.63
N TYR A 127 4.26 -13.87 0.64
CA TYR A 127 3.44 -14.42 1.69
C TYR A 127 2.54 -15.51 1.12
N TYR A 128 2.89 -16.77 1.38
CA TYR A 128 2.20 -17.95 0.84
C TYR A 128 1.94 -17.91 -0.69
N GLY A 129 2.91 -17.41 -1.47
CA GLY A 129 2.83 -17.34 -2.92
C GLY A 129 2.13 -16.10 -3.47
N ILE A 130 1.80 -15.13 -2.61
CA ILE A 130 1.32 -13.78 -2.97
C ILE A 130 2.49 -12.81 -2.79
N GLY A 131 2.80 -12.03 -3.83
CA GLY A 131 3.86 -11.04 -3.77
C GLY A 131 3.36 -9.74 -3.15
N LEU A 132 3.96 -9.30 -2.06
CA LEU A 132 3.52 -8.14 -1.27
C LEU A 132 4.62 -7.08 -1.23
N PHE A 133 4.35 -5.87 -1.71
CA PHE A 133 5.33 -4.79 -1.79
C PHE A 133 4.64 -3.43 -1.82
N HIS A 134 5.31 -2.34 -1.42
CA HIS A 134 4.66 -1.02 -1.40
C HIS A 134 4.45 -0.44 -2.81
N GLY A 135 5.47 -0.48 -3.68
CA GLY A 135 5.36 -0.04 -5.09
C GLY A 135 6.25 1.16 -5.48
N HIS A 136 6.89 1.81 -4.50
CA HIS A 136 7.86 2.88 -4.75
C HIS A 136 9.21 2.35 -5.29
N ALA A 137 9.58 1.12 -4.93
CA ALA A 137 10.79 0.43 -5.36
C ALA A 137 10.45 -0.73 -6.31
N TYR A 138 11.46 -1.23 -7.03
CA TYR A 138 11.30 -2.46 -7.80
C TYR A 138 11.14 -3.65 -6.84
N PRO A 139 10.15 -4.54 -7.07
CA PRO A 139 9.96 -5.70 -6.22
C PRO A 139 11.09 -6.72 -6.35
N SER A 140 11.31 -7.50 -5.29
CA SER A 140 12.29 -8.59 -5.28
C SER A 140 11.94 -9.71 -6.27
N ASP A 141 12.93 -10.52 -6.66
CA ASP A 141 12.70 -11.70 -7.51
C ASP A 141 11.68 -12.66 -6.86
N GLU A 142 11.65 -12.75 -5.54
CA GLU A 142 10.68 -13.54 -4.77
C GLU A 142 9.24 -13.06 -5.02
N VAL A 143 9.01 -11.75 -4.96
CA VAL A 143 7.70 -11.13 -5.25
C VAL A 143 7.32 -11.31 -6.71
N LEU A 144 8.26 -11.12 -7.65
CA LEU A 144 8.02 -11.26 -9.09
C LEU A 144 7.72 -12.70 -9.53
N ASN A 145 8.17 -13.69 -8.74
CA ASN A 145 7.88 -15.11 -8.95
C ASN A 145 6.51 -15.57 -8.40
N CYS A 146 5.76 -14.66 -7.76
CA CYS A 146 4.38 -14.92 -7.38
C CYS A 146 3.42 -14.67 -8.56
N LYS A 147 2.34 -15.47 -8.68
CA LYS A 147 1.34 -15.28 -9.75
C LYS A 147 0.49 -14.02 -9.55
N THR A 148 0.27 -13.63 -8.31
CA THR A 148 -0.50 -12.44 -7.95
C THR A 148 0.35 -11.53 -7.05
N GLY A 149 0.42 -10.25 -7.41
CA GLY A 149 0.99 -9.20 -6.59
C GLY A 149 -0.08 -8.35 -5.91
N VAL A 150 0.26 -7.76 -4.77
CA VAL A 150 -0.52 -6.69 -4.12
C VAL A 150 0.43 -5.53 -3.83
N MET A 151 0.03 -4.32 -4.23
CA MET A 151 0.78 -3.09 -3.98
C MET A 151 -0.09 -1.92 -3.50
N ALA A 152 0.56 -0.88 -3.00
CA ALA A 152 -0.04 0.33 -2.44
C ALA A 152 0.53 1.59 -3.15
N HIS A 153 0.99 2.59 -2.40
CA HIS A 153 1.79 3.74 -2.85
C HIS A 153 1.06 4.82 -3.65
N ILE A 154 0.29 4.43 -4.67
CA ILE A 154 -0.33 5.41 -5.57
C ILE A 154 -1.68 5.91 -5.06
N HIS A 155 -2.22 5.36 -3.97
CA HIS A 155 -3.50 5.74 -3.36
C HIS A 155 -4.60 5.91 -4.42
N PRO A 156 -4.95 4.83 -5.14
CA PRO A 156 -5.81 4.95 -6.32
C PRO A 156 -7.19 5.50 -5.94
N VAL A 157 -7.61 6.54 -6.66
CA VAL A 157 -8.96 7.12 -6.55
C VAL A 157 -9.57 7.33 -7.93
N VAL A 158 -10.90 7.46 -7.98
CA VAL A 158 -11.65 7.92 -9.15
C VAL A 158 -12.24 9.30 -8.85
N ARG A 159 -12.17 10.23 -9.80
CA ARG A 159 -12.86 11.53 -9.71
C ARG A 159 -14.11 11.52 -10.59
N PHE A 160 -15.26 11.80 -9.99
CA PHE A 160 -16.49 12.12 -10.68
C PHE A 160 -16.70 13.63 -10.68
N THR A 161 -17.00 14.19 -11.85
CA THR A 161 -17.30 15.62 -12.00
C THR A 161 -18.67 15.76 -12.65
N ASP A 162 -19.57 16.50 -12.01
CA ASP A 162 -20.91 16.75 -12.54
C ASP A 162 -20.92 17.88 -13.59
N SER A 163 -22.09 18.14 -14.17
CA SER A 163 -22.28 19.20 -15.17
C SER A 163 -22.08 20.62 -14.62
N LEU A 164 -22.11 20.80 -13.29
CA LEU A 164 -21.85 22.08 -12.62
C LEU A 164 -20.37 22.26 -12.28
N GLY A 165 -19.53 21.26 -12.54
CA GLY A 165 -18.10 21.28 -12.24
C GLY A 165 -17.75 20.82 -10.81
N ILE A 166 -18.74 20.40 -10.02
CA ILE A 166 -18.50 19.88 -8.67
C ILE A 166 -17.87 18.50 -8.81
N SER A 167 -16.75 18.29 -8.11
CA SER A 167 -15.98 17.06 -8.19
C SER A 167 -15.95 16.33 -6.86
N ASN A 168 -16.23 15.03 -6.90
CA ASN A 168 -16.06 14.11 -5.78
C ASN A 168 -15.01 13.06 -6.14
N THR A 169 -14.17 12.73 -5.16
CA THR A 169 -13.09 11.76 -5.30
C THR A 169 -13.36 10.58 -4.38
N LEU A 170 -13.34 9.36 -4.90
CA LEU A 170 -13.59 8.13 -4.14
C LEU A 170 -12.42 7.16 -4.28
N ALA A 171 -12.02 6.53 -3.17
CA ALA A 171 -11.02 5.46 -3.15
C ALA A 171 -11.50 4.25 -3.95
N ILE A 172 -10.57 3.62 -4.66
CA ILE A 172 -10.86 2.45 -5.50
C ILE A 172 -9.83 1.35 -5.31
N TRP A 173 -10.25 0.12 -5.58
CA TRP A 173 -9.37 -1.00 -5.86
C TRP A 173 -9.04 -1.04 -7.34
N LEU A 174 -7.80 -1.39 -7.70
CA LEU A 174 -7.45 -1.69 -9.09
C LEU A 174 -6.99 -3.13 -9.24
N ARG A 175 -7.47 -3.79 -10.29
CA ARG A 175 -6.95 -5.07 -10.78
C ARG A 175 -6.26 -4.86 -12.11
N VAL A 176 -4.96 -5.08 -12.15
CA VAL A 176 -4.09 -4.78 -13.28
C VAL A 176 -3.54 -6.08 -13.85
N PRO A 177 -3.95 -6.48 -15.07
CA PRO A 177 -3.35 -7.63 -15.74
C PRO A 177 -1.94 -7.31 -16.20
N ILE A 178 -0.98 -8.17 -15.88
CA ILE A 178 0.43 -7.99 -16.23
C ILE A 178 0.69 -8.42 -17.68
N ASN A 179 1.48 -7.64 -18.40
CA ASN A 179 2.01 -8.03 -19.71
C ASN A 179 3.47 -8.45 -19.61
N LYS A 180 3.70 -9.76 -19.48
CA LYS A 180 5.04 -10.36 -19.35
C LYS A 180 6.00 -10.00 -20.48
N ASN A 181 5.50 -9.72 -21.68
CA ASN A 181 6.33 -9.41 -22.85
C ASN A 181 6.88 -7.98 -22.86
N LYS A 182 6.44 -7.10 -21.95
CA LYS A 182 6.81 -5.67 -21.93
C LYS A 182 7.50 -5.23 -20.64
N LEU A 183 7.74 -6.14 -19.71
CA LEU A 183 8.41 -5.80 -18.46
C LEU A 183 9.93 -5.78 -18.67
N ASN A 184 10.46 -4.57 -18.82
CA ASN A 184 11.90 -4.33 -18.69
C ASN A 184 12.24 -4.22 -17.20
N VAL A 185 12.40 -5.37 -16.53
CA VAL A 185 12.80 -5.39 -15.13
C VAL A 185 14.27 -4.97 -15.03
N LYS A 186 14.57 -3.92 -14.26
CA LYS A 186 15.94 -3.55 -13.93
C LYS A 186 16.42 -4.47 -12.81
N SER A 187 17.52 -5.20 -13.04
CA SER A 187 18.17 -6.00 -12.00
C SER A 187 18.68 -5.10 -10.87
N SER A 188 18.35 -5.41 -9.61
CA SER A 188 18.81 -4.66 -8.42
C SER A 188 20.30 -4.88 -8.09
N LYS A 189 21.04 -5.67 -8.89
CA LYS A 189 22.47 -5.92 -8.66
C LYS A 189 23.29 -4.65 -8.94
N LYS A 190 23.80 -4.04 -7.85
CA LYS A 190 24.77 -2.93 -7.80
C LYS A 190 26.15 -3.28 -8.41
N SER A 191 26.21 -3.78 -9.64
CA SER A 191 27.48 -4.00 -10.33
C SER A 191 27.35 -3.63 -11.81
N THR A 192 28.03 -2.53 -12.16
CA THR A 192 28.67 -2.25 -13.47
C THR A 192 27.90 -2.65 -14.73
N LYS A 193 27.46 -1.61 -15.45
CA LYS A 193 26.81 -1.58 -16.79
C LYS A 193 25.36 -2.01 -16.80
N ASP A 194 24.53 -1.13 -17.34
CA ASP A 194 23.09 -1.25 -17.61
C ASP A 194 22.76 -2.46 -18.50
N ILE A 195 22.88 -3.67 -17.96
CA ILE A 195 22.34 -4.87 -18.58
C ILE A 195 20.89 -4.96 -18.10
N ILE A 196 19.97 -4.59 -19.01
CA ILE A 196 18.54 -4.91 -18.87
C ILE A 196 18.43 -6.42 -18.99
N ASP A 197 18.41 -7.08 -17.83
CA ASP A 197 18.26 -8.52 -17.74
C ASP A 197 16.76 -8.82 -17.90
N ILE A 198 16.34 -9.15 -19.12
CA ILE A 198 14.95 -9.51 -19.42
C ILE A 198 14.68 -10.88 -18.79
N ARG A 199 14.26 -10.89 -17.53
CA ARG A 199 13.88 -12.11 -16.84
C ARG A 199 12.38 -12.37 -16.97
N PRO A 200 11.97 -13.63 -17.24
CA PRO A 200 10.56 -13.98 -17.21
C PRO A 200 10.05 -13.87 -15.77
N ILE A 201 9.01 -13.06 -15.57
CA ILE A 201 8.30 -12.95 -14.30
C ILE A 201 7.07 -13.88 -14.29
N ALA A 202 6.73 -14.42 -13.12
CA ALA A 202 5.58 -15.31 -12.99
C ALA A 202 4.26 -14.53 -12.84
N MET A 203 4.31 -13.30 -12.33
CA MET A 203 3.15 -12.47 -12.04
C MET A 203 2.25 -12.24 -13.25
N ASP A 204 0.97 -12.57 -13.09
CA ASP A 204 -0.09 -12.44 -14.09
C ASP A 204 -1.05 -11.28 -13.77
N GLU A 205 -1.20 -10.96 -12.49
CA GLU A 205 -2.09 -9.90 -11.99
C GLU A 205 -1.47 -9.14 -10.83
N LEU A 206 -1.74 -7.85 -10.76
CA LEU A 206 -1.40 -6.97 -9.65
C LEU A 206 -2.66 -6.27 -9.13
N ILE A 207 -2.91 -6.39 -7.83
CA ILE A 207 -3.96 -5.68 -7.13
C ILE A 207 -3.33 -4.42 -6.52
N VAL A 208 -3.87 -3.25 -6.83
CA VAL A 208 -3.48 -2.00 -6.17
C VAL A 208 -4.54 -1.66 -5.15
N ILE A 209 -4.11 -1.53 -3.89
CA ILE A 209 -5.00 -1.29 -2.75
C ILE A 209 -5.08 0.21 -2.45
N PRO A 210 -6.25 0.71 -2.03
CA PRO A 210 -6.41 2.09 -1.58
C PRO A 210 -5.68 2.35 -0.25
N ALA A 211 -5.37 3.62 0.02
CA ALA A 211 -4.80 4.03 1.29
C ALA A 211 -5.79 3.81 2.44
N PHE A 212 -5.28 3.42 3.61
CA PHE A 212 -6.12 3.18 4.79
C PHE A 212 -6.48 4.47 5.54
N ASN A 213 -5.58 5.47 5.54
CA ASN A 213 -5.81 6.74 6.22
C ASN A 213 -6.55 7.73 5.30
N ASP A 214 -7.73 8.19 5.75
CA ASP A 214 -8.60 9.13 5.03
C ASP A 214 -7.95 10.52 4.79
N LEU A 215 -6.93 10.88 5.59
CA LEU A 215 -6.17 12.11 5.39
C LEU A 215 -5.21 12.03 4.20
N CYS A 216 -4.98 10.84 3.65
CA CYS A 216 -4.15 10.69 2.47
C CYS A 216 -4.86 11.26 1.25
N GLY A 217 -4.10 12.04 0.47
CA GLY A 217 -4.51 12.36 -0.89
C GLY A 217 -4.57 11.09 -1.75
N GLY A 218 -5.05 11.24 -2.97
CA GLY A 218 -5.18 10.13 -3.90
C GLY A 218 -4.86 10.51 -5.34
N LEU A 219 -4.51 9.50 -6.11
CA LEU A 219 -4.23 9.63 -7.52
C LEU A 219 -5.47 9.31 -8.37
N ALA A 220 -6.06 10.33 -8.98
CA ALA A 220 -7.28 10.18 -9.79
C ALA A 220 -7.01 9.50 -11.14
N VAL A 221 -7.07 8.18 -11.18
CA VAL A 221 -6.59 7.38 -12.31
C VAL A 221 -7.38 7.58 -13.61
N ASN A 222 -8.62 8.07 -13.53
CA ASN A 222 -9.50 8.27 -14.69
C ASN A 222 -9.27 9.59 -15.44
N ILE A 223 -8.54 10.53 -14.87
CA ILE A 223 -8.29 11.87 -15.47
C ILE A 223 -6.83 12.12 -15.82
N MET A 224 -5.94 11.19 -15.48
CA MET A 224 -4.52 11.43 -15.55
C MET A 224 -3.91 11.28 -16.93
N LYS A 225 -2.98 12.21 -17.23
CA LYS A 225 -2.03 12.12 -18.33
C LYS A 225 -0.63 12.45 -17.80
N GLY A 226 0.35 11.57 -18.02
CA GLY A 226 1.78 11.90 -17.95
C GLY A 226 2.42 12.13 -16.57
N ARG A 227 2.09 11.34 -15.53
CA ARG A 227 2.94 11.26 -14.31
C ARG A 227 3.63 9.91 -14.23
N SER A 228 4.80 9.89 -13.57
CA SER A 228 5.52 8.67 -13.26
C SER A 228 4.97 8.02 -11.99
N PHE A 229 4.75 6.71 -12.04
CA PHE A 229 4.07 5.92 -10.98
C PHE A 229 4.98 4.84 -10.38
N GLY A 230 6.30 5.05 -10.44
CA GLY A 230 7.27 4.04 -10.00
C GLY A 230 7.12 2.74 -10.80
N PHE A 231 7.08 1.60 -10.09
CA PHE A 231 6.94 0.29 -10.72
C PHE A 231 5.67 0.17 -11.55
N LEU A 232 4.54 0.73 -11.09
CA LEU A 232 3.26 0.60 -11.76
C LEU A 232 3.25 1.19 -13.18
N GLU A 233 4.00 2.27 -13.42
CA GLU A 233 4.16 2.85 -14.76
C GLU A 233 4.80 1.88 -15.73
N SER A 234 5.78 1.09 -15.27
CA SER A 234 6.46 0.09 -16.10
C SER A 234 5.54 -1.05 -16.54
N ILE A 235 4.43 -1.27 -15.81
CA ILE A 235 3.47 -2.35 -16.04
C ILE A 235 2.23 -1.89 -16.82
N LEU A 236 1.72 -0.69 -16.54
CA LEU A 236 0.44 -0.21 -17.08
C LEU A 236 0.45 0.08 -18.59
N PHE A 237 1.54 -0.18 -19.31
CA PHE A 237 1.63 0.06 -20.75
C PHE A 237 0.67 -0.81 -21.58
N GLY A 238 -0.51 -0.25 -21.86
CA GLY A 238 -1.41 -0.66 -22.94
C GLY A 238 -2.51 -1.67 -22.57
N LYS A 239 -2.78 -1.90 -21.28
CA LYS A 239 -3.98 -2.63 -20.83
C LYS A 239 -4.77 -1.79 -19.83
N LYS A 240 -6.10 -1.86 -19.96
CA LYS A 240 -7.02 -1.21 -19.03
C LYS A 240 -7.06 -1.97 -17.71
N ALA A 241 -6.84 -1.27 -16.59
CA ALA A 241 -7.09 -1.82 -15.26
C ALA A 241 -8.61 -1.93 -15.03
N ARG A 242 -9.06 -2.89 -14.23
CA ARG A 242 -10.46 -2.92 -13.77
C ARG A 242 -10.54 -2.28 -12.39
N ALA A 243 -11.48 -1.36 -12.22
CA ALA A 243 -11.61 -0.57 -11.01
C ALA A 243 -12.89 -0.91 -10.25
N TYR A 244 -12.83 -0.89 -8.92
CA TYR A 244 -13.96 -1.13 -8.04
C TYR A 244 -13.99 -0.09 -6.93
N LEU A 245 -15.15 0.44 -6.56
CA LEU A 245 -15.33 1.21 -5.33
C LEU A 245 -15.15 0.31 -4.10
N LEU A 246 -14.98 0.91 -2.92
CA LEU A 246 -14.85 0.17 -1.66
C LEU A 246 -16.10 -0.68 -1.34
N ASP A 247 -17.28 -0.26 -1.78
CA ASP A 247 -18.54 -0.99 -1.61
C ASP A 247 -18.70 -2.18 -2.57
N GLY A 248 -17.72 -2.43 -3.44
CA GLY A 248 -17.73 -3.50 -4.44
C GLY A 248 -18.32 -3.11 -5.79
N THR A 249 -18.79 -1.87 -5.97
CA THR A 249 -19.30 -1.38 -7.26
C THR A 249 -18.21 -1.44 -8.34
N ASP A 250 -18.47 -2.21 -9.40
CA ASP A 250 -17.57 -2.34 -10.54
C ASP A 250 -17.70 -1.14 -11.48
N LEU A 251 -16.64 -0.34 -11.56
CA LEU A 251 -16.57 0.83 -12.43
C LEU A 251 -16.13 0.48 -13.85
N GLY A 252 -15.88 -0.81 -14.12
CA GLY A 252 -15.38 -1.30 -15.39
C GLY A 252 -13.91 -1.02 -15.59
N ARG A 253 -13.52 -0.90 -16.86
CA ARG A 253 -12.12 -0.73 -17.27
C ARG A 253 -11.74 0.74 -17.34
N ILE A 254 -10.80 1.15 -16.48
CA ILE A 254 -10.27 2.51 -16.38
C ILE A 254 -8.78 2.47 -16.75
N ILE A 255 -8.29 3.56 -17.36
CA ILE A 255 -6.95 3.71 -17.98
C ILE A 255 -6.88 3.10 -19.38
#